data_AF-A0A3C7WBA4-F1
#
_entry.id   AF-A0A3C7WBA4-F1
#
_cell.length_a   1.000
_cell.length_b   1.000
_cell.length_c   1.000
_cell.angle_alpha   90.00
_cell.angle_beta   90.00
_cell.angle_gamma   90.00
#
_symmetry.space_group_name_H-M   'P 1'
#
loop_
_entity.id
_entity.type
_entity.pdbx_description
1 polymer ?
#
loop_
_entity_poly.entity_id
_entity_poly.type
_entity_poly.pdbx_seq_one_letter_code
_entity_poly.pdbx_strand_id
1 'polypeptide(L)'
;FGSRQKHAPPKQAELRNVVDAIKHQYDSSMHLVTAMRRFGAAFVGRGGNLAVPWHNVPRTTLNTRVSGARRFVAQSFDFQRVRAVGKAMDATVNDVVLAMCSGALRRYLLTRDELPRHSLKAMAPVSLREETDLDSTNAVGFITADLATNVYDPEKRLRTIQDSMRAGKDLLRSLSSREAALFMQLTQVPALLTSVLGLASRYPAFSTVVSNVPGPRERLYWNGARLDGIYPASIVFDGFAMNITMVSYVDKLDFGIVACRRSLPQVQRMIDHLEDALAELEEVAGTATAPARKRPAPGRGTRRPARQAAGIRPKLAASDKAPAKARAAAKKKATAKKKAPSKKAAPGKAAAKKAAPGKAAAKKAAAKKTAAKTAAKKKAAAKKTTPKKATPKNAAGRRRAGSAQ
;
A
#
# COMPACT_ATOMS: atom_id res chain seq x y z
N PHE A 1 -23.13 -11.01 -51.73
CA PHE A 1 -24.46 -10.42 -51.48
C PHE A 1 -24.73 -10.44 -49.98
N GLY A 2 -24.66 -9.27 -49.34
CA GLY A 2 -24.80 -9.14 -47.89
C GLY A 2 -26.26 -9.03 -47.47
N SER A 3 -26.63 -9.74 -46.41
CA SER A 3 -27.83 -9.45 -45.63
C SER A 3 -27.45 -8.53 -44.47
N ARG A 4 -27.59 -7.22 -44.68
CA ARG A 4 -27.64 -6.26 -43.56
C ARG A 4 -28.93 -6.55 -42.78
N GLN A 5 -28.82 -7.22 -41.63
CA GLN A 5 -29.89 -7.19 -40.63
C GLN A 5 -30.07 -5.74 -40.18
N LYS A 6 -31.13 -5.09 -40.66
CA LYS A 6 -31.58 -3.79 -40.15
C LYS A 6 -31.92 -4.01 -38.67
N HIS A 7 -31.14 -3.43 -37.76
CA HIS A 7 -31.53 -3.34 -36.36
C HIS A 7 -32.84 -2.55 -36.32
N ALA A 8 -33.93 -3.20 -35.89
CA ALA A 8 -35.17 -2.51 -35.61
C ALA A 8 -34.89 -1.43 -34.55
N PRO A 9 -35.51 -0.24 -34.66
CA PRO A 9 -35.37 0.77 -33.63
C PRO A 9 -35.84 0.15 -32.29
N PRO A 10 -35.12 0.41 -31.18
CA PRO A 10 -35.47 -0.16 -29.88
C PRO A 10 -36.93 0.14 -29.56
N LYS A 11 -37.67 -0.88 -29.10
CA LYS A 11 -39.09 -0.74 -28.81
C LYS A 11 -39.26 0.32 -27.71
N GLN A 12 -40.33 1.12 -27.76
CA GLN A 12 -40.59 2.15 -26.74
C GLN A 12 -40.58 1.60 -25.30
N ALA A 13 -40.91 0.32 -25.12
CA ALA A 13 -40.80 -0.39 -23.85
C ALA A 13 -39.34 -0.60 -23.39
N GLU A 14 -38.39 -0.88 -24.29
CA GLU A 14 -36.97 -0.99 -23.96
C GLU A 14 -36.37 0.38 -23.66
N LEU A 15 -36.75 1.41 -24.43
CA LEU A 15 -36.38 2.81 -24.15
C LEU A 15 -36.95 3.28 -22.80
N ARG A 16 -38.20 2.94 -22.48
CA ARG A 16 -38.81 3.22 -21.16
C ARG A 16 -38.12 2.43 -20.06
N ASN A 17 -37.80 1.16 -20.26
CA ASN A 17 -37.06 0.37 -19.25
C ASN A 17 -35.64 0.89 -19.04
N VAL A 18 -34.97 1.40 -20.08
CA VAL A 18 -33.67 2.07 -19.96
C VAL A 18 -33.83 3.42 -19.27
N VAL A 19 -34.87 4.20 -19.60
CA VAL A 19 -35.18 5.47 -18.95
C VAL A 19 -35.62 5.28 -17.50
N ASP A 20 -36.33 4.21 -17.17
CA ASP A 20 -36.81 3.87 -15.83
C ASP A 20 -35.70 3.21 -15.01
N ALA A 21 -34.81 2.44 -15.63
CA ALA A 21 -33.56 2.00 -15.01
C ALA A 21 -32.62 3.20 -14.76
N ILE A 22 -32.54 4.15 -15.69
CA ILE A 22 -31.81 5.41 -15.51
C ILE A 22 -32.50 6.25 -14.42
N LYS A 23 -33.83 6.37 -14.38
CA LYS A 23 -34.57 7.10 -13.33
C LYS A 23 -34.46 6.44 -11.96
N HIS A 24 -34.52 5.11 -11.85
CA HIS A 24 -34.21 4.38 -10.61
C HIS A 24 -32.71 4.40 -10.25
N GLN A 25 -31.86 4.83 -11.17
CA GLN A 25 -30.45 5.14 -10.95
C GLN A 25 -30.22 6.64 -10.70
N TYR A 26 -31.24 7.48 -10.94
CA TYR A 26 -31.24 8.95 -10.87
C TYR A 26 -32.17 9.51 -9.79
N ASP A 27 -32.91 8.67 -9.05
CA ASP A 27 -33.39 8.97 -7.70
C ASP A 27 -32.15 9.12 -6.79
N SER A 28 -31.43 10.18 -7.09
CA SER A 28 -30.19 10.61 -6.50
C SER A 28 -30.61 11.15 -5.16
N SER A 29 -30.45 10.34 -4.12
CA SER A 29 -30.71 10.80 -2.77
C SER A 29 -30.01 12.15 -2.53
N MET A 30 -30.60 12.99 -1.68
CA MET A 30 -30.02 14.29 -1.34
C MET A 30 -28.56 14.17 -0.85
N HIS A 31 -28.16 13.01 -0.32
CA HIS A 31 -26.80 12.70 0.09
C HIS A 31 -25.80 12.66 -1.07
N LEU A 32 -26.14 12.01 -2.18
CA LEU A 32 -25.26 11.95 -3.35
C LEU A 32 -25.04 13.34 -3.96
N VAL A 33 -26.11 14.13 -4.10
CA VAL A 33 -26.03 15.52 -4.60
C VAL A 33 -25.17 16.37 -3.66
N THR A 34 -25.38 16.24 -2.35
CA THR A 34 -24.59 16.95 -1.34
C THR A 34 -23.11 16.57 -1.40
N ALA A 35 -22.80 15.28 -1.55
CA ALA A 35 -21.42 14.82 -1.68
C ALA A 35 -20.77 15.35 -2.96
N MET A 36 -21.47 15.35 -4.10
CA MET A 36 -20.98 15.95 -5.35
C MET A 36 -20.74 17.46 -5.22
N ARG A 37 -21.62 18.19 -4.51
CA ARG A 37 -21.42 19.62 -4.22
C ARG A 37 -20.20 19.85 -3.32
N ARG A 38 -20.01 19.05 -2.26
CA ARG A 38 -18.82 19.12 -1.38
C ARG A 38 -17.54 18.80 -2.16
N PHE A 39 -17.57 17.79 -3.02
CA PHE A 39 -16.46 17.44 -3.90
C PHE A 39 -16.12 18.58 -4.88
N GLY A 40 -17.13 19.15 -5.53
CA GLY A 40 -16.95 20.30 -6.44
C GLY A 40 -16.42 21.53 -5.72
N ALA A 41 -16.93 21.84 -4.53
CA ALA A 41 -16.43 22.93 -3.69
C ALA A 41 -14.95 22.72 -3.30
N ALA A 42 -14.57 21.50 -2.90
CA ALA A 42 -13.18 21.15 -2.62
C ALA A 42 -12.27 21.29 -3.85
N PHE A 43 -12.76 20.93 -5.04
CA PHE A 43 -12.02 21.05 -6.29
C PHE A 43 -11.71 22.51 -6.67
N VAL A 44 -12.53 23.46 -6.24
CA VAL A 44 -12.29 24.91 -6.43
C VAL A 44 -11.71 25.60 -5.19
N GLY A 45 -11.18 24.83 -4.23
CA GLY A 45 -10.51 25.36 -3.04
C GLY A 45 -11.42 25.81 -1.90
N ARG A 46 -12.72 25.50 -1.93
CA ARG A 46 -13.71 25.86 -0.90
C ARG A 46 -14.15 24.69 -0.02
N GLY A 47 -13.38 23.59 0.00
CA GLY A 47 -13.73 22.35 0.71
C GLY A 47 -13.18 22.22 2.13
N GLY A 48 -12.53 23.25 2.67
CA GLY A 48 -11.80 23.17 3.93
C GLY A 48 -10.72 22.08 3.86
N ASN A 49 -10.78 21.12 4.78
CA ASN A 49 -9.81 20.01 4.88
C ASN A 49 -10.05 18.86 3.90
N LEU A 50 -11.16 18.88 3.14
CA LEU A 50 -11.47 17.83 2.17
C LEU A 50 -10.50 17.89 0.99
N ALA A 51 -9.60 16.92 0.91
CA ALA A 51 -8.75 16.73 -0.25
C ALA A 51 -9.48 15.90 -1.32
N VAL A 52 -9.33 16.29 -2.59
CA VAL A 52 -9.91 15.62 -3.76
C VAL A 52 -8.84 15.38 -4.82
N PRO A 53 -9.00 14.38 -5.71
CA PRO A 53 -8.00 14.08 -6.72
C PRO A 53 -7.83 15.23 -7.73
N TRP A 54 -6.67 15.30 -8.38
CA TRP A 54 -6.22 16.32 -9.35
C TRP A 54 -6.07 17.75 -8.81
N HIS A 55 -6.81 18.15 -7.78
CA HIS A 55 -6.74 19.49 -7.21
C HIS A 55 -5.42 19.69 -6.44
N ASN A 56 -4.61 20.65 -6.90
CA ASN A 56 -3.31 21.00 -6.32
C ASN A 56 -2.38 19.79 -6.11
N VAL A 57 -2.46 18.78 -6.98
CA VAL A 57 -1.54 17.62 -6.97
C VAL A 57 -0.25 18.04 -7.67
N PRO A 58 0.88 18.16 -6.95
CA PRO A 58 2.14 18.54 -7.56
C PRO A 58 2.69 17.41 -8.42
N ARG A 59 3.41 17.78 -9.49
CA ARG A 59 4.15 16.82 -10.32
C ARG A 59 5.58 16.72 -9.80
N THR A 60 5.94 15.52 -9.35
CA THR A 60 7.30 15.20 -8.87
C THR A 60 7.83 13.96 -9.59
N THR A 61 9.00 13.46 -9.18
CA THR A 61 9.54 12.18 -9.65
C THR A 61 8.59 10.99 -9.41
N LEU A 62 7.67 11.12 -8.46
CA LEU A 62 6.59 10.16 -8.19
C LEU A 62 5.55 10.08 -9.32
N ASN A 63 5.43 11.10 -10.17
CA ASN A 63 4.37 11.19 -11.19
C ASN A 63 4.85 11.03 -12.63
N THR A 64 5.96 10.32 -12.80
CA THR A 64 6.59 10.11 -14.11
C THR A 64 6.06 8.88 -14.84
N ARG A 65 6.42 8.71 -16.11
CA ARG A 65 6.24 7.43 -16.80
C ARG A 65 7.17 6.37 -16.19
N VAL A 66 6.65 5.17 -15.97
CA VAL A 66 7.39 4.08 -15.34
C VAL A 66 8.11 3.24 -16.38
N SER A 67 9.33 2.81 -16.06
CA SER A 67 10.08 1.85 -16.88
C SER A 67 9.63 0.41 -16.64
N GLY A 68 10.28 -0.59 -17.24
CA GLY A 68 10.07 -2.00 -16.88
C GLY A 68 10.71 -2.42 -15.56
N ALA A 69 11.78 -1.72 -15.12
CA ALA A 69 12.52 -2.11 -13.92
C ALA A 69 11.82 -1.64 -12.63
N ARG A 70 11.76 -2.53 -11.63
CA ARG A 70 11.20 -2.26 -10.30
C ARG A 70 12.29 -2.36 -9.23
N ARG A 71 12.12 -1.62 -8.16
CA ARG A 71 12.76 -1.87 -6.87
C ARG A 71 11.66 -2.23 -5.87
N PHE A 72 11.90 -3.28 -5.10
CA PHE A 72 11.09 -3.67 -3.97
C PHE A 72 11.91 -3.48 -2.71
N VAL A 73 11.33 -2.81 -1.73
CA VAL A 73 11.95 -2.53 -0.44
C VAL A 73 10.95 -2.92 0.62
N ALA A 74 11.41 -3.61 1.66
CA ALA A 74 10.55 -4.14 2.70
C ALA A 74 11.19 -3.95 4.07
N GLN A 75 10.37 -3.68 5.09
CA GLN A 75 10.79 -3.60 6.49
C GLN A 75 9.61 -3.82 7.42
N SER A 76 9.84 -4.48 8.55
CA SER A 76 8.88 -4.56 9.66
C SER A 76 9.13 -3.47 10.68
N PHE A 77 8.05 -2.82 11.12
CA PHE A 77 8.06 -1.92 12.28
C PHE A 77 7.32 -2.57 13.45
N ASP A 78 7.71 -2.23 14.67
CA ASP A 78 6.95 -2.67 15.85
C ASP A 78 5.58 -2.00 15.87
N PHE A 79 4.52 -2.82 15.86
CA PHE A 79 3.17 -2.31 15.79
C PHE A 79 2.74 -1.61 17.09
N GLN A 80 3.38 -1.93 18.23
CA GLN A 80 3.13 -1.22 19.49
C GLN A 80 3.64 0.22 19.47
N ARG A 81 4.78 0.49 18.82
CA ARG A 81 5.30 1.87 18.66
C ARG A 81 4.28 2.75 17.95
N VAL A 82 3.76 2.27 16.82
CA VAL A 82 2.73 2.97 16.03
C VAL A 82 1.44 3.17 16.83
N ARG A 83 0.99 2.16 17.56
CA ARG A 83 -0.21 2.27 18.42
C ARG A 83 -0.01 3.24 19.59
N ALA A 84 1.18 3.28 20.18
CA ALA A 84 1.49 4.18 21.30
C ALA A 84 1.38 5.63 20.85
N VAL A 85 1.99 5.99 19.71
CA VAL A 85 1.83 7.31 19.08
C VAL A 85 0.36 7.60 18.80
N GLY A 86 -0.36 6.63 18.21
CA GLY A 86 -1.77 6.78 17.93
C GLY A 86 -2.60 7.11 19.18
N LYS A 87 -2.37 6.39 20.28
CA LYS A 87 -3.06 6.62 21.55
C LYS A 87 -2.72 7.99 22.15
N ALA A 88 -1.44 8.36 22.18
CA ALA A 88 -0.98 9.61 22.77
C ALA A 88 -1.46 10.85 21.99
N MET A 89 -1.59 10.72 20.67
CA MET A 89 -1.98 11.83 19.79
C MET A 89 -3.47 11.82 19.41
N ASP A 90 -4.29 10.93 19.98
CA ASP A 90 -5.69 10.71 19.57
C ASP A 90 -5.83 10.47 18.04
N ALA A 91 -4.96 9.60 17.51
CA ALA A 91 -4.84 9.28 16.10
C ALA A 91 -5.07 7.79 15.83
N THR A 92 -5.70 7.47 14.71
CA THR A 92 -5.82 6.07 14.29
C THR A 92 -4.48 5.56 13.76
N VAL A 93 -4.29 4.24 13.75
CA VAL A 93 -3.11 3.61 13.13
C VAL A 93 -2.89 4.09 11.70
N ASN A 94 -3.97 4.27 10.92
CA ASN A 94 -3.88 4.73 9.55
C ASN A 94 -3.37 6.18 9.45
N ASP A 95 -3.73 7.05 10.40
CA ASP A 95 -3.26 8.43 10.42
C ASP A 95 -1.75 8.49 10.75
N VAL A 96 -1.30 7.71 11.74
CA VAL A 96 0.12 7.59 12.08
C VAL A 96 0.93 7.04 10.92
N VAL A 97 0.44 6.00 10.25
CA VAL A 97 1.06 5.41 9.05
C VAL A 97 1.17 6.44 7.90
N LEU A 98 0.11 7.20 7.65
CA LEU A 98 0.13 8.26 6.63
C LEU A 98 1.14 9.35 7.01
N ALA A 99 1.24 9.70 8.28
CA ALA A 99 2.22 10.66 8.79
C ALA A 99 3.66 10.13 8.67
N MET A 100 3.91 8.84 8.94
CA MET A 100 5.20 8.20 8.67
C MET A 100 5.55 8.29 7.18
N CYS A 101 4.62 7.90 6.30
CA CYS A 101 4.82 7.97 4.86
C CYS A 101 5.06 9.40 4.38
N SER A 102 4.35 10.38 4.94
CA SER A 102 4.51 11.80 4.65
C SER A 102 5.89 12.32 5.04
N GLY A 103 6.33 12.07 6.29
CA GLY A 103 7.67 12.45 6.75
C GLY A 103 8.75 11.81 5.89
N ALA A 104 8.59 10.53 5.55
CA ALA A 104 9.53 9.81 4.71
C ALA A 104 9.62 10.37 3.29
N LEU A 105 8.47 10.63 2.66
CA LEU A 105 8.36 11.25 1.34
C LEU A 105 8.95 12.66 1.32
N ARG A 106 8.66 13.46 2.36
CA ARG A 106 9.20 14.81 2.53
C ARG A 106 10.72 14.78 2.54
N ARG A 107 11.33 13.92 3.37
CA ARG A 107 12.80 13.77 3.43
C ARG A 107 13.37 13.30 2.10
N TYR A 108 12.77 12.27 1.51
CA TYR A 108 13.23 11.76 0.21
C TYR A 108 13.24 12.86 -0.87
N LEU A 109 12.17 13.66 -0.97
CA LEU A 109 12.11 14.75 -1.95
C LEU A 109 13.04 15.93 -1.59
N LEU A 110 13.26 16.23 -0.31
CA LEU A 110 14.21 17.26 0.11
C LEU A 110 15.65 16.87 -0.24
N THR A 111 16.05 15.61 -0.08
CA THR A 111 17.41 15.15 -0.49
C THR A 111 17.69 15.27 -1.99
N ARG A 112 16.67 15.62 -2.77
CA ARG A 112 16.70 15.76 -4.23
C ARG A 112 16.39 17.18 -4.70
N ASP A 113 16.17 18.12 -3.79
CA ASP A 113 15.69 19.47 -4.09
C ASP A 113 14.38 19.46 -4.92
N GLU A 114 13.53 18.44 -4.71
CA GLU A 114 12.31 18.19 -5.47
C GLU A 114 11.03 18.35 -4.63
N LEU A 115 11.13 18.84 -3.38
CA LEU A 115 9.95 19.03 -2.53
C LEU A 115 9.07 20.17 -3.08
N PRO A 116 7.82 19.89 -3.49
CA PRO A 116 6.93 20.92 -4.04
C PRO A 116 6.37 21.85 -2.96
N ARG A 117 5.90 23.04 -3.40
CA ARG A 117 5.19 24.00 -2.52
C ARG A 117 3.84 23.45 -2.02
N HIS A 118 3.09 22.81 -2.91
CA HIS A 118 1.85 22.13 -2.55
C HIS A 118 2.17 20.76 -1.95
N SER A 119 1.36 20.33 -1.00
CA SER A 119 1.48 19.01 -0.40
C SER A 119 1.25 17.88 -1.41
N LEU A 120 1.96 16.76 -1.22
CA LEU A 120 1.64 15.51 -1.91
C LEU A 120 0.26 15.00 -1.48
N LYS A 121 -0.40 14.27 -2.38
CA LYS A 121 -1.68 13.61 -2.09
C LYS A 121 -1.52 12.10 -2.18
N ALA A 122 -2.11 11.35 -1.25
CA ALA A 122 -2.16 9.90 -1.31
C ALA A 122 -3.57 9.40 -1.58
N MET A 123 -3.70 8.39 -2.44
CA MET A 123 -4.91 7.56 -2.44
C MET A 123 -4.81 6.58 -1.27
N ALA A 124 -5.77 6.64 -0.35
CA ALA A 124 -5.88 5.77 0.81
C ALA A 124 -7.18 4.96 0.73
N PRO A 125 -7.11 3.61 0.59
CA PRO A 125 -8.29 2.77 0.67
C PRO A 125 -8.91 2.82 2.07
N VAL A 126 -10.23 2.87 2.13
CA VAL A 126 -11.00 2.78 3.38
C VAL A 126 -12.09 1.74 3.25
N SER A 127 -12.45 1.10 4.37
CA SER A 127 -13.59 0.19 4.39
C SER A 127 -14.88 1.00 4.34
N LEU A 128 -15.80 0.61 3.45
CA LEU A 128 -17.17 1.13 3.37
C LEU A 128 -18.16 0.25 4.15
N ARG A 129 -17.67 -0.65 5.01
CA ARG A 129 -18.54 -1.55 5.79
C ARG A 129 -19.35 -0.74 6.79
N GLU A 130 -20.65 -0.96 6.82
CA GLU A 130 -21.49 -0.62 7.96
C GLU A 130 -21.22 -1.61 9.09
N GLU A 131 -21.30 -1.17 10.35
CA GLU A 131 -20.93 -1.99 11.52
C GLU A 131 -21.75 -3.29 11.64
N THR A 132 -22.89 -3.38 10.96
CA THR A 132 -23.84 -4.50 11.00
C THR A 132 -23.71 -5.52 9.88
N ASP A 133 -22.85 -5.28 8.87
CA ASP A 133 -22.75 -6.14 7.68
C ASP A 133 -21.40 -6.90 7.62
N LEU A 134 -21.41 -8.14 8.13
CA LEU A 134 -20.24 -9.02 8.21
C LEU A 134 -19.92 -9.76 6.89
N ASP A 135 -20.83 -9.74 5.90
CA ASP A 135 -20.74 -10.58 4.69
C ASP A 135 -20.21 -9.85 3.45
N SER A 136 -20.14 -8.51 3.46
CA SER A 136 -19.67 -7.72 2.31
C SER A 136 -18.13 -7.70 2.21
N THR A 137 -17.57 -8.67 1.48
CA THR A 137 -16.12 -8.83 1.31
C THR A 137 -15.48 -7.79 0.37
N ASN A 138 -16.26 -6.97 -0.34
CA ASN A 138 -15.79 -6.09 -1.42
C ASN A 138 -16.19 -4.60 -1.28
N ALA A 139 -16.73 -4.16 -0.15
CA ALA A 139 -17.05 -2.76 0.08
C ALA A 139 -15.78 -1.95 0.46
N VAL A 140 -14.93 -1.67 -0.54
CA VAL A 140 -13.72 -0.86 -0.39
C VAL A 140 -13.88 0.46 -1.14
N GLY A 141 -13.72 1.54 -0.40
CA GLY A 141 -13.70 2.90 -0.90
C GLY A 141 -12.31 3.49 -0.99
N PHE A 142 -12.19 4.67 -1.58
CA PHE A 142 -10.94 5.42 -1.62
C PHE A 142 -11.17 6.86 -1.19
N ILE A 143 -10.27 7.36 -0.35
CA ILE A 143 -10.17 8.77 0.03
C ILE A 143 -8.86 9.32 -0.51
N THR A 144 -8.88 10.59 -0.91
CA THR A 144 -7.65 11.34 -1.16
C THR A 144 -7.20 11.96 0.17
N ALA A 145 -6.05 11.55 0.66
CA ALA A 145 -5.42 12.13 1.85
C ALA A 145 -4.48 13.26 1.43
N ASP A 146 -4.61 14.44 2.03
CA ASP A 146 -3.50 15.39 2.07
C ASP A 146 -2.41 14.84 2.99
N LEU A 147 -1.20 14.65 2.47
CA LEU A 147 -0.09 14.17 3.28
C LEU A 147 0.56 15.27 4.12
N ALA A 148 0.19 16.54 3.97
CA ALA A 148 0.83 17.69 4.58
C ALA A 148 2.37 17.70 4.43
N THR A 149 2.91 17.25 3.28
CA THR A 149 4.38 17.16 3.08
C THR A 149 5.06 18.51 3.03
N ASN A 150 4.32 19.59 2.81
CA ASN A 150 4.79 20.96 2.89
C ASN A 150 4.94 21.45 4.36
N VAL A 151 4.33 20.78 5.33
CA VAL A 151 4.44 21.09 6.77
C VAL A 151 5.70 20.43 7.35
N TYR A 152 6.56 21.25 7.97
CA TYR A 152 7.81 20.78 8.59
C TYR A 152 7.55 20.06 9.93
N ASP A 153 6.80 20.72 10.81
CA ASP A 153 6.52 20.26 12.17
C ASP A 153 5.72 18.93 12.17
N PRO A 154 6.21 17.87 12.84
CA PRO A 154 5.61 16.54 12.76
C PRO A 154 4.23 16.44 13.42
N GLU A 155 3.98 17.19 14.50
CA GLU A 155 2.67 17.24 15.15
C GLU A 155 1.63 17.91 14.24
N LYS A 156 1.92 19.13 13.75
CA LYS A 156 1.04 19.85 12.82
C LYS A 156 0.80 19.04 11.55
N ARG A 157 1.82 18.33 11.06
CA ARG A 157 1.71 17.42 9.91
C ARG A 157 0.72 16.29 10.20
N LEU A 158 0.84 15.61 11.34
CA LEU A 158 -0.11 14.57 11.75
C LEU A 158 -1.53 15.12 11.87
N ARG A 159 -1.72 16.26 12.57
CA ARG A 159 -3.04 16.90 12.75
C ARG A 159 -3.70 17.24 11.40
N THR A 160 -2.93 17.82 10.48
CA THR A 160 -3.42 18.15 9.13
C THR A 160 -3.86 16.89 8.36
N ILE A 161 -3.10 15.80 8.47
CA ILE A 161 -3.46 14.50 7.86
C ILE A 161 -4.74 13.95 8.48
N GLN A 162 -4.87 14.00 9.82
CA GLN A 162 -6.07 13.55 10.53
C GLN A 162 -7.31 14.31 10.07
N ASP A 163 -7.22 15.63 9.98
CA ASP A 163 -8.32 16.48 9.53
C ASP A 163 -8.71 16.18 8.08
N SER A 164 -7.72 15.95 7.21
CA SER A 164 -7.97 15.56 5.82
C SER A 164 -8.66 14.20 5.72
N MET A 165 -8.19 13.22 6.47
CA MET A 165 -8.80 11.88 6.52
C MET A 165 -10.20 11.91 7.12
N ARG A 166 -10.44 12.71 8.17
CA ARG A 166 -11.76 12.90 8.78
C ARG A 166 -12.74 13.48 7.77
N ALA A 167 -12.37 14.58 7.09
CA ALA A 167 -13.20 15.20 6.08
C ALA A 167 -13.58 14.24 4.93
N GLY A 168 -12.63 13.43 4.46
CA GLY A 168 -12.87 12.41 3.44
C GLY A 168 -13.76 11.26 3.92
N LYS A 169 -13.56 10.79 5.17
CA LYS A 169 -14.40 9.74 5.76
C LYS A 169 -15.82 10.23 5.96
N ASP A 170 -16.00 11.47 6.42
CA ASP A 170 -17.32 12.06 6.65
C ASP A 170 -18.08 12.30 5.35
N LEU A 171 -17.38 12.56 4.24
CA LEU A 171 -17.98 12.57 2.91
C LEU A 171 -18.55 11.18 2.56
N LEU A 172 -17.76 10.12 2.73
CA LEU A 172 -18.19 8.76 2.37
C LEU A 172 -19.25 8.19 3.33
N ARG A 173 -19.16 8.46 4.64
CA ARG A 173 -20.16 8.04 5.64
C ARG A 173 -21.52 8.68 5.43
N SER A 174 -21.57 9.84 4.78
CA SER A 174 -22.84 10.48 4.44
C SER A 174 -23.59 9.77 3.30
N LEU A 175 -22.98 8.79 2.65
CA LEU A 175 -23.52 8.06 1.50
C LEU A 175 -23.87 6.62 1.90
N SER A 176 -25.00 6.11 1.39
CA SER A 176 -25.28 4.68 1.42
C SER A 176 -24.26 3.90 0.56
N SER A 177 -24.14 2.59 0.78
CA SER A 177 -23.22 1.74 -0.02
C SER A 177 -23.42 1.88 -1.55
N ARG A 178 -24.67 2.02 -2.00
CA ARG A 178 -25.00 2.22 -3.43
C ARG A 178 -24.58 3.60 -3.92
N GLU A 179 -24.83 4.64 -3.14
CA GLU A 179 -24.42 6.01 -3.47
C GLU A 179 -22.91 6.16 -3.46
N ALA A 180 -22.20 5.56 -2.50
CA ALA A 180 -20.75 5.56 -2.45
C ALA A 180 -20.17 4.90 -3.71
N ALA A 181 -20.74 3.78 -4.16
CA ALA A 181 -20.33 3.14 -5.40
C ALA A 181 -20.55 4.04 -6.64
N LEU A 182 -21.72 4.69 -6.75
CA LEU A 182 -22.00 5.65 -7.82
C LEU A 182 -21.07 6.87 -7.77
N PHE A 183 -20.87 7.45 -6.58
CA PHE A 183 -19.96 8.56 -6.35
C PHE A 183 -18.53 8.21 -6.80
N MET A 184 -18.04 7.02 -6.47
CA MET A 184 -16.72 6.55 -6.91
C MET A 184 -16.65 6.37 -8.42
N GLN A 185 -17.68 5.79 -9.04
CA GLN A 185 -17.71 5.65 -10.51
C GLN A 185 -17.63 7.03 -11.20
N LEU A 186 -18.41 8.01 -10.74
CA LEU A 186 -18.43 9.36 -11.29
C LEU A 186 -17.10 10.09 -11.10
N THR A 187 -16.53 10.03 -9.90
CA THR A 187 -15.28 10.74 -9.59
C THR A 187 -14.04 10.13 -10.24
N GLN A 188 -14.10 8.87 -10.70
CA GLN A 188 -12.99 8.21 -11.40
C GLN A 188 -12.99 8.38 -12.93
N VAL A 189 -14.05 8.95 -13.53
CA VAL A 189 -14.12 9.17 -15.00
C VAL A 189 -12.90 9.92 -15.55
N PRO A 190 -12.41 11.01 -14.92
CA PRO A 190 -11.21 11.71 -15.40
C PRO A 190 -9.94 10.85 -15.34
N ALA A 191 -9.82 9.94 -14.36
CA ALA A 191 -8.68 9.02 -14.26
C ALA A 191 -8.66 8.03 -15.41
N LEU A 192 -9.82 7.48 -15.76
CA LEU A 192 -9.97 6.56 -16.87
C LEU A 192 -9.64 7.27 -18.20
N LEU A 193 -10.18 8.47 -18.41
CA LEU A 193 -9.93 9.26 -19.62
C LEU A 193 -8.44 9.59 -19.78
N THR A 194 -7.80 10.12 -18.73
CA THR A 194 -6.37 10.46 -18.76
C THR A 194 -5.49 9.22 -18.96
N SER A 195 -5.88 8.07 -18.43
CA SER A 195 -5.16 6.80 -18.63
C SER A 195 -5.25 6.32 -20.08
N VAL A 196 -6.46 6.30 -20.67
CA VAL A 196 -6.67 5.86 -22.07
C VAL A 196 -5.95 6.77 -23.05
N LEU A 197 -5.90 8.08 -22.77
CA LEU A 197 -5.19 9.07 -23.60
C LEU A 197 -3.66 9.10 -23.37
N GLY A 198 -3.12 8.30 -22.44
CA GLY A 198 -1.69 8.33 -22.09
C GLY A 198 -1.25 9.62 -21.37
N LEU A 199 -2.19 10.35 -20.78
CA LEU A 199 -1.99 11.63 -20.11
C LEU A 199 -1.91 11.53 -18.59
N ALA A 200 -2.01 10.33 -18.00
CA ALA A 200 -1.99 10.12 -16.54
C ALA A 200 -0.73 10.72 -15.86
N SER A 201 0.44 10.65 -16.50
CA SER A 201 1.69 11.27 -15.99
C SER A 201 1.74 12.80 -16.14
N ARG A 202 0.87 13.37 -16.99
CA ARG A 202 0.73 14.82 -17.17
C ARG A 202 -0.28 15.41 -16.19
N TYR A 203 -1.33 14.66 -15.86
CA TYR A 203 -2.41 15.06 -14.97
C TYR A 203 -2.65 14.00 -13.88
N PRO A 204 -1.72 13.85 -12.93
CA PRO A 204 -1.83 12.84 -11.88
C PRO A 204 -3.01 13.16 -10.93
N ALA A 205 -3.80 12.14 -10.62
CA ALA A 205 -4.91 12.26 -9.66
C ALA A 205 -4.43 12.35 -8.20
N PHE A 206 -3.30 11.72 -7.90
CA PHE A 206 -2.63 11.70 -6.59
C PHE A 206 -1.12 11.55 -6.81
N SER A 207 -0.31 11.74 -5.78
CA SER A 207 1.15 11.58 -5.85
C SER A 207 1.58 10.12 -5.69
N THR A 208 0.89 9.36 -4.83
CA THR A 208 1.20 7.95 -4.53
C THR A 208 -0.02 7.23 -3.97
N VAL A 209 0.09 5.92 -3.79
CA VAL A 209 -0.87 5.11 -3.04
C VAL A 209 -0.25 4.71 -1.70
N VAL A 210 -1.03 4.82 -0.62
CA VAL A 210 -0.69 4.29 0.70
C VAL A 210 -1.83 3.37 1.13
N SER A 211 -1.55 2.08 1.26
CA SER A 211 -2.55 1.07 1.61
C SER A 211 -2.16 0.32 2.86
N ASN A 212 -3.09 0.24 3.82
CA ASN A 212 -2.95 -0.52 5.05
C ASN A 212 -3.98 -1.65 5.07
N VAL A 213 -3.51 -2.89 5.03
CA VAL A 213 -4.36 -4.09 5.00
C VAL A 213 -4.25 -4.80 6.35
N PRO A 214 -5.36 -5.00 7.08
CA PRO A 214 -5.34 -5.82 8.27
C PRO A 214 -4.92 -7.25 7.93
N GLY A 215 -3.87 -7.73 8.58
CA GLY A 215 -3.42 -9.11 8.45
C GLY A 215 -3.72 -9.97 9.68
N PRO A 216 -3.21 -11.21 9.69
CA PRO A 216 -3.45 -12.18 10.75
C PRO A 216 -2.92 -11.70 12.12
N ARG A 217 -3.72 -11.91 13.18
CA ARG A 217 -3.32 -11.62 14.57
C ARG A 217 -2.57 -12.78 15.22
N GLU A 218 -2.71 -13.98 14.66
CA GLU A 218 -2.09 -15.20 15.16
C GLU A 218 -0.81 -15.53 14.36
N ARG A 219 0.14 -16.20 15.02
CA ARG A 219 1.36 -16.68 14.37
C ARG A 219 1.01 -17.80 13.39
N LEU A 220 1.43 -17.65 12.14
CA LEU A 220 1.19 -18.63 11.09
C LEU A 220 2.43 -19.50 10.86
N TYR A 221 2.17 -20.72 10.38
CA TYR A 221 3.20 -21.70 10.04
C TYR A 221 2.85 -22.40 8.74
N TRP A 222 3.88 -22.82 8.00
CA TRP A 222 3.72 -23.69 6.84
C TRP A 222 4.60 -24.93 7.02
N ASN A 223 3.97 -26.10 7.25
CA ASN A 223 4.66 -27.36 7.51
C ASN A 223 5.74 -27.26 8.61
N GLY A 224 5.44 -26.55 9.71
CA GLY A 224 6.37 -26.32 10.82
C GLY A 224 7.29 -25.11 10.67
N ALA A 225 7.43 -24.52 9.46
CA ALA A 225 8.18 -23.29 9.27
C ALA A 225 7.35 -22.08 9.72
N ARG A 226 7.86 -21.28 10.66
CA ARG A 226 7.19 -20.06 11.13
C ARG A 226 7.20 -18.99 10.05
N LEU A 227 6.06 -18.34 9.82
CA LEU A 227 5.99 -17.15 8.99
C LEU A 227 6.55 -15.95 9.78
N ASP A 228 7.62 -15.36 9.27
CA ASP A 228 8.32 -14.24 9.93
C ASP A 228 7.78 -12.86 9.52
N GLY A 229 7.15 -12.72 8.35
CA GLY A 229 6.58 -11.46 7.88
C GLY A 229 5.82 -11.59 6.55
N ILE A 230 4.94 -10.62 6.29
CA ILE A 230 4.09 -10.54 5.09
C ILE A 230 4.32 -9.20 4.41
N TYR A 231 5.19 -9.17 3.41
CA TYR A 231 5.54 -7.92 2.70
C TYR A 231 4.82 -7.82 1.35
N PRO A 232 3.81 -6.95 1.20
CA PRO A 232 3.03 -6.85 -0.03
C PRO A 232 3.82 -6.18 -1.16
N ALA A 233 3.91 -6.83 -2.32
CA ALA A 233 4.50 -6.27 -3.54
C ALA A 233 3.39 -5.74 -4.46
N SER A 234 3.06 -4.45 -4.33
CA SER A 234 1.99 -3.80 -5.08
C SER A 234 2.40 -3.35 -6.49
N ILE A 235 1.53 -2.62 -7.17
CA ILE A 235 1.67 -2.25 -8.58
C ILE A 235 1.95 -0.75 -8.73
N VAL A 236 2.84 -0.41 -9.67
CA VAL A 236 3.12 0.95 -10.14
C VAL A 236 2.81 1.06 -11.63
N PHE A 237 2.36 2.23 -12.06
CA PHE A 237 1.95 2.53 -13.43
C PHE A 237 2.24 4.00 -13.75
N ASP A 238 2.07 4.41 -15.01
CA ASP A 238 2.39 5.77 -15.44
C ASP A 238 1.63 6.82 -14.62
N GLY A 239 2.37 7.79 -14.06
CA GLY A 239 1.82 8.78 -13.13
C GLY A 239 1.89 8.36 -11.65
N PHE A 240 2.28 7.12 -11.36
CA PHE A 240 2.38 6.55 -10.01
C PHE A 240 3.63 5.66 -9.91
N ALA A 241 4.79 6.30 -9.82
CA ALA A 241 6.09 5.65 -9.82
C ALA A 241 6.41 4.94 -8.49
N MET A 242 5.61 5.12 -7.44
CA MET A 242 5.74 4.44 -6.16
C MET A 242 4.38 3.97 -5.64
N ASN A 243 4.39 2.85 -4.93
CA ASN A 243 3.27 2.34 -4.15
C ASN A 243 3.80 1.87 -2.80
N ILE A 244 3.16 2.31 -1.71
CA ILE A 244 3.47 1.90 -0.34
C ILE A 244 2.28 1.09 0.16
N THR A 245 2.50 -0.19 0.44
CA THR A 245 1.47 -1.07 1.00
C THR A 245 2.02 -1.71 2.27
N MET A 246 1.19 -1.92 3.28
CA MET A 246 1.58 -2.63 4.48
C MET A 246 0.51 -3.60 4.96
N VAL A 247 0.97 -4.61 5.67
CA VAL A 247 0.13 -5.61 6.33
C VAL A 247 0.50 -5.65 7.81
N SER A 248 -0.49 -5.63 8.69
CA SER A 248 -0.25 -5.92 10.11
C SER A 248 -0.15 -7.42 10.33
N TYR A 249 0.91 -7.93 10.95
CA TYR A 249 1.07 -9.35 11.29
C TYR A 249 1.53 -9.50 12.74
N VAL A 250 0.67 -10.07 13.59
CA VAL A 250 0.91 -10.24 15.03
C VAL A 250 1.28 -8.90 15.70
N ASP A 251 2.55 -8.70 16.03
CA ASP A 251 3.12 -7.52 16.69
C ASP A 251 3.89 -6.61 15.73
N LYS A 252 3.84 -6.88 14.43
CA LYS A 252 4.57 -6.14 13.39
C LYS A 252 3.65 -5.46 12.39
N LEU A 253 4.16 -4.38 11.81
CA LEU A 253 3.60 -3.72 10.65
C LEU A 253 4.61 -3.84 9.51
N ASP A 254 4.30 -4.69 8.54
CA ASP A 254 5.20 -5.08 7.46
C ASP A 254 4.98 -4.18 6.25
N PHE A 255 5.92 -3.28 5.98
CA PHE A 255 5.90 -2.38 4.83
C PHE A 255 6.49 -3.05 3.60
N GLY A 256 5.80 -2.91 2.47
CA GLY A 256 6.28 -3.22 1.13
C GLY A 256 6.17 -1.99 0.23
N ILE A 257 7.31 -1.51 -0.25
CA ILE A 257 7.42 -0.36 -1.15
C ILE A 257 7.85 -0.87 -2.52
N VAL A 258 6.99 -0.68 -3.52
CA VAL A 258 7.32 -0.95 -4.92
C VAL A 258 7.51 0.38 -5.64
N ALA A 259 8.64 0.51 -6.33
CA ALA A 259 9.00 1.75 -7.02
C ALA A 259 9.62 1.51 -8.39
N CYS A 260 9.43 2.46 -9.32
CA CYS A 260 10.15 2.50 -10.58
C CYS A 260 11.64 2.81 -10.31
N ARG A 261 12.52 1.85 -10.62
CA ARG A 261 13.97 1.98 -10.35
C ARG A 261 14.60 3.22 -10.97
N ARG A 262 14.12 3.61 -12.16
CA ARG A 262 14.64 4.76 -12.91
C ARG A 262 14.16 6.09 -12.33
N SER A 263 12.88 6.18 -11.99
CA SER A 263 12.26 7.40 -11.47
C SER A 263 12.67 7.70 -10.03
N LEU A 264 12.91 6.64 -9.23
CA LEU A 264 13.16 6.73 -7.80
C LEU A 264 14.49 6.06 -7.45
N PRO A 265 15.63 6.69 -7.78
CA PRO A 265 16.94 6.19 -7.39
C PRO A 265 17.06 6.21 -5.86
N GLN A 266 17.74 5.21 -5.32
CA GLN A 266 17.97 5.07 -3.88
C GLN A 266 16.70 4.92 -3.01
N VAL A 267 15.58 4.48 -3.57
CA VAL A 267 14.31 4.27 -2.82
C VAL A 267 14.43 3.39 -1.57
N GLN A 268 15.49 2.57 -1.43
CA GLN A 268 15.74 1.83 -0.19
C GLN A 268 15.92 2.74 1.04
N ARG A 269 16.35 4.00 0.85
CA ARG A 269 16.44 5.02 1.90
C ARG A 269 15.09 5.40 2.49
N MET A 270 13.98 5.07 1.82
CA MET A 270 12.64 5.25 2.37
C MET A 270 12.46 4.52 3.70
N ILE A 271 13.14 3.40 3.93
CA ILE A 271 13.05 2.69 5.22
C ILE A 271 13.68 3.52 6.33
N ASP A 272 14.88 4.06 6.11
CA ASP A 272 15.55 4.96 7.04
C ASP A 272 14.64 6.17 7.33
N HIS A 273 14.06 6.78 6.29
CA HIS A 273 13.18 7.93 6.46
C HIS A 273 11.83 7.59 7.11
N LEU A 274 11.32 6.37 6.99
CA LEU A 274 10.12 5.91 7.71
C LEU A 274 10.42 5.76 9.20
N GLU A 275 11.59 5.21 9.55
CA GLU A 275 12.05 5.13 10.94
C GLU A 275 12.24 6.53 11.53
N ASP A 276 12.93 7.42 10.83
CA ASP A 276 13.09 8.82 11.27
C ASP A 276 11.73 9.51 11.46
N ALA A 277 10.73 9.21 10.60
CA ALA A 277 9.40 9.79 10.71
C ALA A 277 8.64 9.25 11.93
N LEU A 278 8.78 7.96 12.23
CA LEU A 278 8.19 7.37 13.43
C LEU A 278 8.85 7.93 14.70
N ALA A 279 10.18 8.06 14.72
CA ALA A 279 10.91 8.62 15.85
C ALA A 279 10.50 10.08 16.14
N GLU A 280 10.38 10.93 15.11
CA GLU A 280 9.85 12.30 15.26
C GLU A 280 8.44 12.31 15.88
N LEU A 281 7.58 11.38 15.46
CA LEU A 281 6.22 11.27 15.99
C LEU A 281 6.21 10.76 17.44
N GLU A 282 7.12 9.84 17.79
CA GLU A 282 7.30 9.36 19.16
C GLU A 282 7.81 10.47 20.10
N GLU A 283 8.67 11.35 19.61
CA GLU A 283 9.17 12.50 20.37
C GLU A 283 8.05 13.48 20.71
N VAL A 284 7.27 13.91 19.71
CA VAL A 284 6.14 14.82 19.97
C VAL A 284 5.01 14.17 20.76
N ALA A 285 4.83 12.85 20.63
CA ALA A 285 3.84 12.10 21.40
C ALA A 285 4.28 11.81 22.85
N GLY A 286 5.54 12.09 23.21
CA GLY A 286 6.10 11.70 24.50
C GLY A 286 6.18 10.18 24.71
N THR A 287 6.18 9.40 23.62
CA THR A 287 6.26 7.92 23.65
C THR A 287 7.65 7.40 23.29
N ALA A 288 8.60 8.29 23.00
CA ALA A 288 9.99 7.94 22.76
C ALA A 288 10.52 7.14 23.96
N THR A 289 10.84 5.87 23.72
CA THR A 289 11.50 5.08 24.75
C THR A 289 12.92 5.61 24.88
N ALA A 290 13.37 5.95 26.09
CA ALA A 290 14.77 6.30 26.32
C ALA A 290 15.66 5.24 25.65
N PRO A 291 16.70 5.63 24.89
CA PRO A 291 17.51 4.68 24.15
C PRO A 291 17.98 3.61 25.13
N ALA A 292 17.66 2.35 24.83
CA ALA A 292 18.07 1.22 25.65
C ALA A 292 19.57 1.36 25.93
N ARG A 293 19.91 1.73 27.18
CA ARG A 293 21.28 1.92 27.62
C ARG A 293 21.99 0.62 27.29
N LYS A 294 22.87 0.62 26.27
CA LYS A 294 23.60 -0.58 25.85
C LYS A 294 24.24 -1.14 27.11
N ARG A 295 23.72 -2.27 27.60
CA ARG A 295 24.33 -2.98 28.73
C ARG A 295 25.76 -3.28 28.27
N PRO A 296 26.81 -2.87 29.03
CA PRO A 296 28.17 -3.21 28.66
C PRO A 296 28.23 -4.72 28.45
N ALA A 297 28.79 -5.15 27.33
CA ALA A 297 29.04 -6.56 27.09
C ALA A 297 29.79 -7.13 28.32
N PRO A 298 29.48 -8.35 28.79
CA PRO A 298 30.23 -8.95 29.89
C PRO A 298 31.71 -8.95 29.50
N GLY A 299 32.53 -8.24 30.29
CA GLY A 299 33.95 -8.12 30.04
C GLY A 299 34.55 -9.52 29.87
N ARG A 300 35.30 -9.72 28.79
CA ARG A 300 36.20 -10.88 28.66
C ARG A 300 37.14 -10.85 29.86
N GLY A 301 36.88 -11.68 30.85
CA GLY A 301 37.79 -11.93 31.95
C GLY A 301 39.13 -12.34 31.38
N THR A 302 40.16 -11.54 31.65
CA THR A 302 41.55 -11.89 31.44
C THR A 302 41.85 -13.12 32.28
N ARG A 303 41.88 -14.29 31.64
CA ARG A 303 42.26 -15.55 32.27
C ARG A 303 43.77 -15.50 32.55
N ARG A 304 44.13 -15.36 33.83
CA ARG A 304 45.50 -15.44 34.33
C ARG A 304 46.04 -16.86 34.05
N PRO A 305 47.24 -17.04 33.45
CA PRO A 305 47.75 -18.38 33.21
C PRO A 305 48.20 -19.02 34.53
N ALA A 306 47.82 -20.29 34.70
CA ALA A 306 48.19 -21.13 35.82
C ALA A 306 49.66 -21.55 35.72
N ARG A 307 50.34 -21.51 36.87
CA ARG A 307 51.73 -21.91 37.08
C ARG A 307 51.79 -23.44 37.10
N GLN A 308 52.46 -24.06 36.13
CA GLN A 308 52.83 -25.48 36.19
C GLN A 308 54.31 -25.61 36.52
N ALA A 309 54.59 -26.45 37.52
CA ALA A 309 55.92 -26.84 37.95
C ALA A 309 56.26 -28.24 37.42
N ALA A 310 57.58 -28.44 37.26
CA ALA A 310 58.33 -29.69 37.18
C ALA A 310 58.39 -30.43 35.82
N GLY A 311 59.56 -30.29 35.19
CA GLY A 311 60.47 -31.43 34.98
C GLY A 311 60.34 -32.22 33.68
N ILE A 312 61.28 -31.97 32.76
CA ILE A 312 62.25 -32.93 32.17
C ILE A 312 62.94 -32.24 30.98
N ARG A 313 64.28 -32.22 31.00
CA ARG A 313 65.18 -31.84 29.88
C ARG A 313 65.51 -33.12 29.08
N PRO A 314 65.75 -33.06 27.75
CA PRO A 314 67.08 -32.66 27.26
C PRO A 314 67.14 -31.81 25.97
N LYS A 315 68.03 -30.80 26.02
CA LYS A 315 69.11 -30.43 25.09
C LYS A 315 68.92 -30.68 23.57
N LEU A 316 68.97 -29.61 22.74
CA LEU A 316 70.11 -29.27 21.86
C LEU A 316 69.88 -27.98 21.00
N ALA A 317 70.97 -27.22 20.81
CA ALA A 317 71.37 -26.27 19.75
C ALA A 317 70.36 -25.23 19.21
N ALA A 318 70.51 -23.90 19.41
CA ALA A 318 71.57 -22.93 19.04
C ALA A 318 71.39 -22.25 17.66
N SER A 319 71.62 -20.92 17.69
CA SER A 319 71.77 -19.91 16.62
C SER A 319 70.50 -19.11 16.28
N ASP A 320 70.35 -17.87 16.72
CA ASP A 320 71.11 -16.63 16.44
C ASP A 320 70.96 -16.12 15.00
N LYS A 321 70.05 -15.16 14.78
CA LYS A 321 70.36 -13.75 14.45
C LYS A 321 69.16 -13.02 13.84
N ALA A 322 68.78 -11.94 14.49
CA ALA A 322 68.17 -10.76 13.87
C ALA A 322 69.30 -9.89 13.23
N PRO A 323 69.10 -8.65 12.73
CA PRO A 323 67.86 -7.87 12.59
C PRO A 323 67.72 -6.99 11.31
N ALA A 324 66.54 -6.38 11.18
CA ALA A 324 66.23 -4.97 10.83
C ALA A 324 66.75 -4.28 9.53
N LYS A 325 65.80 -3.66 8.80
CA LYS A 325 65.60 -2.19 8.56
C LYS A 325 64.62 -2.01 7.37
N ALA A 326 63.45 -1.39 7.52
CA ALA A 326 63.15 0.06 7.48
C ALA A 326 63.59 0.79 6.17
N ARG A 327 62.65 1.23 5.31
CA ARG A 327 62.13 2.63 5.21
C ARG A 327 61.44 2.94 3.85
N ALA A 328 60.28 3.61 3.95
CA ALA A 328 59.77 4.78 3.22
C ALA A 328 59.71 4.89 1.67
N ALA A 329 58.45 4.99 1.18
CA ALA A 329 57.83 6.03 0.33
C ALA A 329 58.66 6.97 -0.57
N ALA A 330 58.20 7.17 -1.82
CA ALA A 330 57.95 8.50 -2.43
C ALA A 330 57.21 8.44 -3.80
N LYS A 331 56.44 9.51 -4.04
CA LYS A 331 55.58 9.86 -5.19
C LYS A 331 56.34 10.15 -6.50
N LYS A 332 55.62 10.14 -7.65
CA LYS A 332 55.82 11.10 -8.76
C LYS A 332 54.51 11.36 -9.56
N LYS A 333 54.46 12.55 -10.17
CA LYS A 333 53.34 13.30 -10.77
C LYS A 333 53.80 13.78 -12.17
N ALA A 334 52.95 13.78 -13.20
CA ALA A 334 53.05 14.56 -14.46
C ALA A 334 51.80 14.25 -15.35
N THR A 335 50.84 15.14 -15.64
CA THR A 335 50.73 16.31 -16.57
C THR A 335 50.49 16.03 -18.07
N ALA A 336 49.23 16.26 -18.49
CA ALA A 336 48.71 17.06 -19.64
C ALA A 336 49.06 16.78 -21.13
N LYS A 337 48.04 16.65 -22.00
CA LYS A 337 47.76 17.57 -23.15
C LYS A 337 46.42 17.29 -23.90
N LYS A 338 45.81 18.38 -24.39
CA LYS A 338 44.59 18.53 -25.23
C LYS A 338 44.84 18.25 -26.72
N LYS A 339 43.78 17.84 -27.46
CA LYS A 339 43.43 18.38 -28.81
C LYS A 339 41.95 18.10 -29.15
N ALA A 340 41.31 19.03 -29.87
CA ALA A 340 39.88 19.06 -30.27
C ALA A 340 39.74 18.90 -31.82
N PRO A 341 38.58 19.14 -32.47
CA PRO A 341 37.74 18.10 -33.09
C PRO A 341 37.60 18.21 -34.62
N SER A 342 37.03 17.19 -35.28
CA SER A 342 36.64 17.24 -36.71
C SER A 342 35.13 16.95 -36.91
N LYS A 343 34.59 17.63 -37.93
CA LYS A 343 33.16 17.78 -38.30
C LYS A 343 32.67 16.72 -39.31
N LYS A 344 31.34 16.53 -39.28
CA LYS A 344 30.37 16.26 -40.38
C LYS A 344 30.50 14.96 -41.21
N ALA A 345 29.44 14.16 -41.22
CA ALA A 345 28.48 14.06 -42.34
C ALA A 345 27.35 13.04 -42.06
N ALA A 346 26.11 13.44 -42.35
CA ALA A 346 24.99 12.59 -42.77
C ALA A 346 24.64 13.06 -44.21
N PRO A 347 24.03 12.26 -45.11
CA PRO A 347 22.62 11.88 -44.98
C PRO A 347 22.24 10.52 -45.62
N GLY A 348 21.00 10.04 -45.40
CA GLY A 348 20.42 8.98 -46.22
C GLY A 348 19.16 8.31 -45.65
N LYS A 349 18.00 8.64 -46.22
CA LYS A 349 16.66 8.05 -45.99
C LYS A 349 16.52 6.67 -46.65
N ALA A 350 15.74 5.76 -46.04
CA ALA A 350 14.75 4.86 -46.68
C ALA A 350 14.12 3.99 -45.57
N ALA A 351 12.85 4.18 -45.21
CA ALA A 351 11.64 3.64 -45.83
C ALA A 351 11.13 2.37 -45.10
N ALA A 352 9.88 2.47 -44.68
CA ALA A 352 9.14 1.49 -43.90
C ALA A 352 8.80 0.22 -44.69
N LYS A 353 8.69 -0.91 -43.98
CA LYS A 353 7.73 -1.97 -44.35
C LYS A 353 7.12 -2.63 -43.11
N LYS A 354 5.81 -2.82 -43.23
CA LYS A 354 4.80 -3.32 -42.29
C LYS A 354 5.12 -4.72 -41.74
N ALA A 355 4.77 -4.95 -40.48
CA ALA A 355 4.20 -6.22 -40.02
C ALA A 355 3.06 -5.92 -39.02
N ALA A 356 1.88 -6.43 -39.34
CA ALA A 356 0.63 -6.29 -38.58
C ALA A 356 0.54 -7.36 -37.45
N PRO A 357 -0.45 -7.27 -36.53
CA PRO A 357 -0.29 -7.71 -35.15
C PRO A 357 -0.75 -9.15 -34.89
N GLY A 358 0.00 -9.86 -34.03
CA GLY A 358 -0.30 -11.22 -33.59
C GLY A 358 -0.68 -11.30 -32.11
N LYS A 359 -1.95 -11.62 -31.87
CA LYS A 359 -2.52 -12.37 -30.73
C LYS A 359 -2.64 -11.68 -29.36
N ALA A 360 -3.82 -11.08 -29.19
CA ALA A 360 -4.53 -11.07 -27.93
C ALA A 360 -4.87 -12.50 -27.47
N ALA A 361 -4.27 -12.97 -26.37
CA ALA A 361 -4.72 -14.17 -25.65
C ALA A 361 -4.11 -14.24 -24.24
N ALA A 362 -4.49 -13.34 -23.32
CA ALA A 362 -4.20 -13.52 -21.90
C ALA A 362 -5.14 -12.72 -20.97
N LYS A 363 -6.43 -12.59 -21.29
CA LYS A 363 -7.46 -12.11 -20.35
C LYS A 363 -8.80 -12.81 -20.62
N LYS A 364 -8.81 -14.14 -20.41
CA LYS A 364 -10.07 -14.91 -20.29
C LYS A 364 -9.96 -16.14 -19.37
N ALA A 365 -8.89 -16.24 -18.56
CA ALA A 365 -8.66 -17.40 -17.69
C ALA A 365 -9.00 -17.18 -16.20
N ALA A 366 -9.23 -15.95 -15.75
CA ALA A 366 -9.51 -15.68 -14.32
C ALA A 366 -11.01 -15.61 -13.97
N ALA A 367 -11.90 -15.36 -14.94
CA ALA A 367 -13.34 -15.24 -14.69
C ALA A 367 -14.13 -16.56 -14.83
N LYS A 368 -13.50 -17.64 -15.32
CA LYS A 368 -14.19 -18.93 -15.56
C LYS A 368 -13.97 -19.97 -14.44
N LYS A 369 -13.08 -19.72 -13.47
CA LYS A 369 -12.83 -20.63 -12.33
C LYS A 369 -13.68 -20.35 -11.08
N THR A 370 -14.33 -19.19 -11.00
CA THR A 370 -15.19 -18.84 -9.85
C THR A 370 -16.64 -19.27 -10.04
N ALA A 371 -17.12 -19.46 -11.27
CA ALA A 371 -18.48 -19.96 -11.54
C ALA A 371 -18.61 -21.49 -11.38
N ALA A 372 -17.52 -22.25 -11.48
CA ALA A 372 -17.54 -23.72 -11.37
C ALA A 372 -17.56 -24.24 -9.92
N LYS A 373 -17.06 -23.46 -8.94
CA LYS A 373 -17.04 -23.87 -7.52
C LYS A 373 -18.37 -23.65 -6.80
N THR A 374 -19.20 -22.72 -7.26
CA THR A 374 -20.52 -22.44 -6.65
C THR A 374 -21.59 -23.44 -7.11
N ALA A 375 -21.45 -24.02 -8.32
CA ALA A 375 -22.35 -25.05 -8.82
C ALA A 375 -22.07 -26.45 -8.23
N ALA A 376 -20.84 -26.74 -7.82
CA ALA A 376 -20.46 -28.03 -7.22
C ALA A 376 -20.93 -28.19 -5.75
N LYS A 377 -21.11 -27.09 -5.02
CA LYS A 377 -21.55 -27.14 -3.60
C LYS A 377 -23.08 -27.30 -3.43
N LYS A 378 -23.88 -26.99 -4.46
CA LYS A 378 -25.35 -27.14 -4.43
C LYS A 378 -25.86 -28.55 -4.83
N LYS A 379 -25.00 -29.43 -5.36
CA LYS A 379 -25.37 -30.82 -5.71
C LYS A 379 -24.95 -31.88 -4.69
N ALA A 380 -24.23 -31.51 -3.63
CA ALA A 380 -23.78 -32.44 -2.59
C ALA A 380 -24.72 -32.55 -1.37
N ALA A 381 -25.76 -31.73 -1.28
CA ALA A 381 -26.70 -31.73 -0.15
C ALA A 381 -28.03 -32.46 -0.41
N ALA A 382 -28.20 -33.07 -1.59
CA ALA A 382 -29.44 -33.75 -1.97
C ALA A 382 -29.15 -35.15 -2.53
N LYS A 383 -28.69 -36.07 -1.67
CA LYS A 383 -28.89 -37.54 -1.78
C LYS A 383 -28.15 -38.26 -0.66
N LYS A 384 -28.89 -38.68 0.37
CA LYS A 384 -28.78 -39.98 1.04
C LYS A 384 -29.95 -40.17 2.03
N THR A 385 -30.97 -40.86 1.53
CA THR A 385 -31.89 -41.85 2.16
C THR A 385 -31.22 -42.62 3.33
N THR A 386 -31.83 -43.15 4.42
CA THR A 386 -33.16 -43.76 4.79
C THR A 386 -32.91 -44.49 6.17
N PRO A 387 -33.80 -45.31 6.80
CA PRO A 387 -35.27 -45.41 6.90
C PRO A 387 -35.82 -45.68 8.35
N LYS A 388 -37.14 -45.91 8.41
CA LYS A 388 -37.90 -46.92 9.19
C LYS A 388 -38.77 -46.47 10.37
N LYS A 389 -40.00 -46.96 10.29
CA LYS A 389 -41.21 -46.75 11.08
C LYS A 389 -41.48 -48.05 11.84
N ALA A 390 -41.76 -47.99 13.14
CA ALA A 390 -42.46 -49.04 13.88
C ALA A 390 -43.15 -48.43 15.12
N THR A 391 -44.46 -48.61 15.17
CA THR A 391 -45.40 -48.33 16.27
C THR A 391 -45.19 -49.31 17.43
N PRO A 392 -45.66 -49.02 18.67
CA PRO A 392 -47.04 -49.38 19.01
C PRO A 392 -47.80 -48.41 19.95
N LYS A 393 -49.11 -48.68 19.98
CA LYS A 393 -50.19 -48.18 20.83
C LYS A 393 -49.89 -48.30 22.33
N ASN A 394 -50.38 -47.37 23.15
CA ASN A 394 -51.51 -47.64 24.04
C ASN A 394 -52.02 -46.39 24.77
N ALA A 395 -53.34 -46.30 24.86
CA ALA A 395 -54.08 -45.34 25.66
C ALA A 395 -54.54 -46.03 26.96
N ALA A 396 -54.31 -45.37 28.09
CA ALA A 396 -55.00 -45.51 29.38
C ALA A 396 -54.56 -44.25 30.18
N GLY A 397 -55.38 -43.42 30.80
CA GLY A 397 -56.67 -43.65 31.40
C GLY A 397 -56.58 -43.20 32.87
N ARG A 398 -57.19 -42.04 33.18
CA ARG A 398 -57.69 -41.56 34.49
C ARG A 398 -56.73 -41.05 35.61
N ARG A 399 -56.98 -39.77 35.93
CA ARG A 399 -57.34 -39.15 37.25
C ARG A 399 -56.45 -39.37 38.49
N ARG A 400 -55.97 -38.24 39.06
CA ARG A 400 -56.18 -37.68 40.43
C ARG A 400 -55.15 -36.54 40.63
N ALA A 401 -55.53 -35.28 40.92
CA ALA A 401 -56.08 -34.68 42.15
C ALA A 401 -55.02 -34.41 43.25
N GLY A 402 -54.95 -33.15 43.70
CA GLY A 402 -54.24 -32.64 44.89
C GLY A 402 -52.76 -32.33 44.69
N SER A 403 -52.13 -31.35 45.34
CA SER A 403 -52.51 -30.22 46.20
C SER A 403 -51.20 -29.51 46.57
N ALA A 404 -51.25 -28.18 46.75
CA ALA A 404 -50.41 -27.33 47.59
C ALA A 404 -48.91 -27.67 47.79
N GLN A 405 -48.03 -26.78 47.32
CA GLN A 405 -47.33 -25.76 48.12
C GLN A 405 -46.49 -24.86 47.21
#